data_AF-A0AA38XPU5-F1
#
_entry.id   AF-A0AA38XPU5-F1
#
_cell.length_a   1.000
_cell.length_b   1.000
_cell.length_c   1.000
_cell.angle_alpha   90.00
_cell.angle_beta   90.00
_cell.angle_gamma   90.00
#
_symmetry.space_group_name_H-M   'P 1'
#
loop_
_entity.id
_entity.type
_entity.pdbx_description
1 polymer ?
#
loop_
_entity_poly.entity_id
_entity_poly.type
_entity_poly.pdbx_seq_one_letter_code
_entity_poly.pdbx_strand_id
1 'polypeptide(L)'
;MGSGWIDLQRNHPQIVNMALRAAELTVALDQAVRGGNGCLTLGQMSLLAFVFQYDLCNLNPDMKNLLLAAGSSPWDQLSMICLFGLQIYSDVVLFPNAEFYGIRPRLARWLQAALTAHRLTEDSSTDLSYWEVILWATVMGAVAAEGTRHRHWYLFQLSTIMVDRELSWESLQDHLRRFLWWDYTFDERLSKIWEDARAVAITGNKGGGPVISDK
;
A
#
# COMPACT_ATOMS: atom_id res chain seq x y z
N MET A 1 3.48 5.84 -13.67
CA MET A 1 3.98 4.99 -12.58
C MET A 1 5.41 5.40 -12.25
N GLY A 2 5.72 5.77 -11.00
CA GLY A 2 7.09 6.03 -10.54
C GLY A 2 7.33 7.41 -9.90
N SER A 3 6.55 8.43 -10.27
CA SER A 3 6.77 9.81 -9.80
C SER A 3 6.46 10.03 -8.32
N GLY A 4 5.59 9.19 -7.72
CA GLY A 4 5.26 9.29 -6.29
C GLY A 4 6.42 8.90 -5.36
N TRP A 5 7.48 8.28 -5.89
CA TRP A 5 8.63 7.84 -5.11
C TRP A 5 9.75 8.90 -5.02
N ILE A 6 9.63 10.02 -5.75
CA ILE A 6 10.69 11.04 -5.85
C ILE A 6 11.04 11.62 -4.47
N ASP A 7 10.03 11.88 -3.64
CA ASP A 7 10.22 12.45 -2.30
C ASP A 7 10.95 11.49 -1.34
N LEU A 8 10.91 10.19 -1.64
CA LEU A 8 11.62 9.15 -0.89
C LEU A 8 13.04 8.91 -1.40
N GLN A 9 13.43 9.46 -2.55
CA GLN A 9 14.71 9.14 -3.19
C GLN A 9 15.92 9.61 -2.38
N ARG A 10 15.79 10.72 -1.65
CA ARG A 10 16.87 11.29 -0.83
C ARG A 10 17.11 10.48 0.45
N ASN A 11 16.04 9.98 1.07
CA ASN A 11 16.10 9.35 2.40
C ASN A 11 16.07 7.81 2.32
N HIS A 12 15.44 7.25 1.29
CA HIS A 12 15.19 5.81 1.13
C HIS A 12 15.49 5.29 -0.29
N PRO A 13 16.72 5.49 -0.82
CA PRO A 13 17.05 5.17 -2.21
C PRO A 13 16.88 3.69 -2.56
N GLN A 14 17.09 2.78 -1.61
CA GLN A 14 16.92 1.33 -1.83
C GLN A 14 15.47 0.95 -2.12
N ILE A 15 14.52 1.59 -1.42
CA ILE A 15 13.08 1.35 -1.60
C ILE A 15 12.63 1.90 -2.95
N VAL A 16 13.08 3.10 -3.32
CA VAL A 16 12.78 3.70 -4.62
C VAL A 16 13.30 2.81 -5.75
N ASN A 17 14.54 2.30 -5.65
CA ASN A 17 15.08 1.37 -6.64
C ASN A 17 14.23 0.10 -6.76
N MET A 18 13.76 -0.45 -5.63
CA MET A 18 12.88 -1.62 -5.64
C MET A 18 11.53 -1.30 -6.29
N ALA A 19 10.92 -0.16 -5.96
CA ALA A 19 9.67 0.28 -6.56
C ALA A 19 9.80 0.50 -8.07
N LEU A 20 10.89 1.10 -8.54
CA LEU A 20 11.14 1.29 -9.97
C LEU A 20 11.29 -0.05 -10.70
N ARG A 21 12.01 -1.02 -10.11
CA ARG A 21 12.09 -2.39 -10.67
C ARG A 21 10.72 -3.07 -10.73
N ALA A 22 9.89 -2.91 -9.70
CA ALA A 22 8.52 -3.43 -9.72
C ALA A 22 7.67 -2.76 -10.82
N ALA A 23 7.90 -1.47 -11.09
CA ALA A 23 7.23 -0.76 -12.17
C ALA A 23 7.65 -1.29 -13.54
N GLU A 24 8.95 -1.47 -13.77
CA GLU A 24 9.50 -2.07 -15.00
C GLU A 24 8.93 -3.47 -15.24
N LEU A 25 8.87 -4.31 -14.19
CA LEU A 25 8.26 -5.63 -14.25
C LEU A 25 6.77 -5.57 -14.59
N THR A 26 6.04 -4.61 -14.01
CA THR A 26 4.61 -4.41 -14.31
C THR A 26 4.41 -4.01 -15.77
N VAL A 27 5.27 -3.14 -16.32
CA VAL A 27 5.21 -2.73 -17.73
C VAL A 27 5.53 -3.92 -18.65
N ALA A 28 6.55 -4.72 -18.32
CA ALA A 28 6.87 -5.92 -19.09
C ALA A 28 5.72 -6.94 -19.08
N LEU A 29 5.06 -7.10 -17.94
CA LEU A 29 3.88 -7.95 -17.80
C LEU A 29 2.70 -7.43 -18.63
N ASP A 30 2.40 -6.13 -18.58
CA ASP A 30 1.33 -5.51 -19.37
C ASP A 30 1.59 -5.65 -20.88
N GLN A 31 2.85 -5.44 -21.32
CA GLN A 31 3.25 -5.67 -22.71
C GLN A 31 3.06 -7.12 -23.12
N ALA A 32 3.46 -8.08 -22.28
CA ALA A 32 3.29 -9.51 -22.53
C ALA A 32 1.81 -9.90 -22.67
N VAL A 33 0.93 -9.36 -21.82
CA VAL A 33 -0.53 -9.59 -21.89
C VAL A 33 -1.13 -9.00 -23.16
N ARG A 34 -0.67 -7.82 -23.59
CA ARG A 34 -1.19 -7.11 -24.78
C ARG A 34 -0.53 -7.55 -26.10
N GLY A 35 0.47 -8.41 -26.06
CA GLY A 35 1.20 -8.87 -27.24
C GLY A 35 2.04 -7.78 -27.93
N GLY A 36 2.61 -6.85 -27.16
CA GLY A 36 3.41 -5.73 -27.69
C GLY A 36 4.75 -6.16 -28.32
N ASN A 37 5.38 -5.27 -29.10
CA ASN A 37 6.75 -5.51 -29.58
C ASN A 37 7.75 -5.36 -28.43
N GLY A 38 8.61 -6.37 -28.20
CA GLY A 38 9.60 -6.37 -27.11
C GLY A 38 9.21 -7.19 -25.87
N CYS A 39 8.15 -8.01 -25.95
CA CYS A 39 7.74 -8.87 -24.84
C CYS A 39 8.87 -9.80 -24.38
N LEU A 40 9.13 -9.78 -23.07
CA LEU A 40 9.97 -10.79 -22.44
C LEU A 40 9.30 -12.16 -22.54
N THR A 41 10.12 -13.19 -22.69
CA THR A 41 9.61 -14.58 -22.60
C THR A 41 9.15 -14.86 -21.18
N LEU A 42 8.20 -15.80 -21.01
CA LEU A 42 7.72 -16.21 -19.68
C LEU A 42 8.86 -16.71 -18.78
N GLY A 43 9.88 -17.34 -19.35
CA GLY A 43 11.09 -17.74 -18.62
C GLY A 43 11.90 -16.56 -18.11
N GLN A 44 12.10 -15.52 -18.93
CA GLN A 44 12.78 -14.28 -18.50
C GLN A 44 11.97 -13.53 -17.44
N MET A 45 10.65 -13.45 -17.60
CA MET A 45 9.78 -12.86 -16.58
C MET A 45 9.86 -13.62 -15.27
N SER A 46 9.84 -14.95 -15.31
CA SER A 46 9.99 -15.80 -14.12
C SER A 46 11.36 -15.61 -13.45
N LEU A 47 12.44 -15.45 -14.22
CA LEU A 47 13.76 -15.19 -13.63
C LEU A 47 13.82 -13.83 -12.93
N LEU A 48 13.37 -12.77 -13.61
CA LEU A 48 13.34 -11.42 -13.02
C LEU A 48 12.43 -11.37 -11.79
N ALA A 49 11.34 -12.13 -11.81
CA ALA A 49 10.45 -12.34 -10.68
C ALA A 49 11.17 -12.92 -9.47
N PHE A 50 11.89 -14.02 -9.65
CA PHE A 50 12.63 -14.67 -8.59
C PHE A 50 13.70 -13.74 -8.01
N VAL A 51 14.44 -13.02 -8.87
CA VAL A 51 15.45 -12.05 -8.44
C VAL A 51 14.80 -10.92 -7.63
N PHE A 52 13.69 -10.37 -8.12
CA PHE A 52 12.95 -9.31 -7.42
C PHE A 52 12.45 -9.80 -6.05
N GLN A 53 11.84 -10.98 -5.99
CA GLN A 53 11.33 -11.55 -4.74
C GLN A 53 12.46 -11.83 -3.75
N TYR A 54 13.61 -12.33 -4.24
CA TYR A 54 14.80 -12.55 -3.43
C TYR A 54 15.34 -11.25 -2.85
N ASP A 55 15.51 -10.22 -3.68
CA ASP A 55 15.99 -8.91 -3.25
C ASP A 55 15.02 -8.27 -2.24
N LEU A 56 13.72 -8.37 -2.50
CA LEU A 56 12.68 -7.86 -1.59
C LEU A 56 12.70 -8.58 -0.23
N CYS A 57 12.89 -9.90 -0.23
CA CYS A 57 13.04 -10.67 1.01
C CYS A 57 14.32 -10.35 1.78
N ASN A 58 15.42 -10.06 1.09
CA ASN A 58 16.68 -9.66 1.75
C ASN A 58 16.63 -8.26 2.34
N LEU A 59 15.84 -7.37 1.73
CA LEU A 59 15.58 -6.04 2.27
C LEU A 59 14.54 -6.06 3.40
N ASN A 60 13.75 -7.13 3.52
CA ASN A 60 12.77 -7.27 4.59
C ASN A 60 13.51 -7.45 5.91
N PRO A 61 13.42 -6.49 6.84
CA PRO A 61 14.19 -6.59 8.06
C PRO A 61 13.60 -7.67 8.96
N ASP A 62 14.47 -8.29 9.76
CA ASP A 62 14.12 -9.48 10.54
C ASP A 62 12.93 -9.19 11.49
N MET A 63 11.75 -9.66 11.08
CA MET A 63 10.47 -9.10 11.52
C MET A 63 10.19 -9.26 13.01
N LYS A 64 10.80 -10.27 13.63
CA LYS A 64 10.72 -10.49 15.07
C LYS A 64 11.50 -9.44 15.84
N ASN A 65 12.63 -8.98 15.32
CA ASN A 65 13.49 -8.00 16.00
C ASN A 65 12.91 -6.59 15.91
N LEU A 66 12.22 -6.25 14.81
CA LEU A 66 11.63 -4.91 14.60
C LEU A 66 10.43 -4.60 15.51
N LEU A 67 9.54 -5.58 15.72
CA LEU A 67 8.38 -5.41 16.60
C LEU A 67 8.78 -5.30 18.08
N LEU A 68 9.96 -5.82 18.44
CA LEU A 68 10.52 -5.77 19.78
C LEU A 68 11.46 -4.57 20.01
N ALA A 69 12.10 -4.05 18.95
CA ALA A 69 13.10 -2.99 19.02
C ALA A 69 12.57 -1.62 18.57
N ALA A 70 11.42 -1.19 19.10
CA ALA A 70 10.79 0.11 18.83
C ALA A 70 11.67 1.36 19.11
N GLY A 71 12.94 1.20 19.50
CA GLY A 71 13.94 2.27 19.65
C GLY A 71 15.31 1.98 19.03
N SER A 72 15.50 0.91 18.24
CA SER A 72 16.82 0.56 17.68
C SER A 72 16.77 -0.14 16.31
N SER A 73 15.67 -0.02 15.56
CA SER A 73 15.63 -0.46 14.17
C SER A 73 16.40 0.53 13.29
N PRO A 74 17.28 0.06 12.36
CA PRO A 74 17.92 0.92 11.37
C PRO A 74 16.96 1.41 10.27
N TRP A 75 15.72 0.93 10.29
CA TRP A 75 14.66 1.32 9.36
C TRP A 75 13.62 2.18 10.05
N ASP A 76 13.32 3.33 9.46
CA ASP A 76 12.22 4.21 9.85
C ASP A 76 10.86 3.56 9.51
N GLN A 77 9.81 3.95 10.21
CA GLN A 77 8.45 3.41 10.04
C GLN A 77 7.96 3.56 8.59
N LEU A 78 8.32 4.67 7.92
CA LEU A 78 8.00 4.93 6.53
C LEU A 78 8.64 3.91 5.58
N SER A 79 9.87 3.49 5.86
CA SER A 79 10.53 2.43 5.10
C SER A 79 9.77 1.11 5.21
N MET A 80 9.32 0.76 6.41
CA MET A 80 8.54 -0.45 6.65
C MET A 80 7.19 -0.40 5.92
N ILE A 81 6.50 0.74 5.94
CA ILE A 81 5.25 0.95 5.21
C ILE A 81 5.46 0.69 3.72
N CYS A 82 6.50 1.28 3.12
CA CYS A 82 6.80 1.09 1.71
C CYS A 82 7.15 -0.36 1.38
N LEU A 83 7.99 -1.01 2.19
CA LEU A 83 8.40 -2.40 1.98
C LEU A 83 7.20 -3.37 2.07
N PHE A 84 6.34 -3.24 3.09
CA PHE A 84 5.15 -4.07 3.19
C PHE A 84 4.15 -3.78 2.06
N GLY A 85 3.99 -2.51 1.67
CA GLY A 85 3.18 -2.14 0.51
C GLY A 85 3.71 -2.77 -0.78
N LEU A 86 5.03 -2.75 -1.01
CA LEU A 86 5.69 -3.37 -2.15
C LEU A 86 5.51 -4.88 -2.17
N GLN A 87 5.60 -5.52 -1.00
CA GLN A 87 5.41 -6.96 -0.87
C GLN A 87 3.95 -7.38 -1.13
N ILE A 88 2.99 -6.57 -0.69
CA ILE A 88 1.58 -6.76 -1.04
C ILE A 88 1.38 -6.58 -2.54
N TYR A 89 1.91 -5.50 -3.13
CA TYR A 89 1.79 -5.26 -4.57
C TYR A 89 2.38 -6.43 -5.38
N SER A 90 3.55 -6.91 -4.99
CA SER A 90 4.19 -8.06 -5.61
C SER A 90 3.30 -9.30 -5.54
N ASP A 91 2.69 -9.59 -4.39
CA ASP A 91 1.80 -10.74 -4.19
C ASP A 91 0.41 -10.60 -4.87
N VAL A 92 0.03 -9.39 -5.27
CA VAL A 92 -1.27 -9.13 -5.92
C VAL A 92 -1.11 -9.05 -7.44
N VAL A 93 -0.08 -8.36 -7.92
CA VAL A 93 0.11 -8.04 -9.34
C VAL A 93 1.15 -8.93 -10.00
N LEU A 94 2.36 -8.97 -9.44
CA LEU A 94 3.51 -9.54 -10.14
C LEU A 94 3.50 -11.06 -10.04
N PHE A 95 3.38 -11.56 -8.81
CA PHE A 95 3.47 -12.98 -8.46
C PHE A 95 2.30 -13.33 -7.55
N PRO A 96 1.07 -13.45 -8.11
CA PRO A 96 -0.07 -13.89 -7.34
C PRO A 96 0.17 -15.29 -6.80
N ASN A 97 0.63 -15.36 -5.55
CA ASN A 97 0.72 -16.63 -4.86
C ASN A 97 -0.71 -17.13 -4.65
N ALA A 98 -0.94 -18.40 -4.97
CA ALA A 98 -2.22 -19.02 -4.74
C ALA A 98 -2.61 -18.83 -3.25
N GLU A 99 -3.85 -18.41 -3.00
CA GLU A 99 -4.39 -17.88 -1.73
C GLU A 99 -4.20 -18.78 -0.49
N PHE A 100 -3.65 -19.98 -0.69
CA PHE A 100 -3.52 -21.07 0.28
C PHE A 100 -2.58 -20.79 1.47
N TYR A 101 -1.72 -19.76 1.42
CA TYR A 101 -0.66 -19.59 2.44
C TYR A 101 -0.91 -18.50 3.50
N GLY A 102 -2.06 -17.80 3.47
CA GLY A 102 -2.38 -16.80 4.51
C GLY A 102 -1.35 -15.66 4.63
N ILE A 103 -0.58 -15.40 3.57
CA ILE A 103 0.48 -14.40 3.53
C ILE A 103 -0.12 -12.99 3.54
N ARG A 104 -1.17 -12.75 2.75
CA ARG A 104 -1.83 -11.43 2.63
C ARG A 104 -2.40 -10.91 3.97
N PRO A 105 -3.17 -11.69 4.76
CA PRO A 105 -3.63 -11.25 6.08
C PRO A 105 -2.49 -10.89 7.04
N ARG A 106 -1.36 -11.58 6.91
CA ARG A 106 -0.18 -11.35 7.75
C ARG A 106 0.52 -10.04 7.35
N LEU A 107 0.74 -9.82 6.05
CA LEU A 107 1.28 -8.56 5.52
C LEU A 107 0.39 -7.37 5.86
N ALA A 108 -0.93 -7.51 5.72
CA ALA A 108 -1.90 -6.49 6.12
C ALA A 108 -1.78 -6.16 7.62
N ARG A 109 -1.67 -7.17 8.50
CA ARG A 109 -1.48 -6.90 9.93
C ARG A 109 -0.19 -6.13 10.23
N TRP A 110 0.91 -6.48 9.55
CA TRP A 110 2.19 -5.81 9.75
C TRP A 110 2.20 -4.39 9.22
N LEU A 111 1.62 -4.16 8.04
CA LEU A 111 1.45 -2.83 7.49
C LEU A 111 0.55 -1.96 8.38
N GLN A 112 -0.53 -2.52 8.92
CA GLN A 112 -1.37 -1.83 9.91
C GLN A 112 -0.56 -1.39 11.14
N ALA A 113 0.30 -2.27 11.66
CA ALA A 113 1.16 -1.94 12.79
C ALA A 113 2.16 -0.83 12.46
N ALA A 114 2.79 -0.88 11.28
CA ALA A 114 3.73 0.14 10.82
C ALA A 114 3.06 1.52 10.62
N LEU A 115 1.89 1.55 9.98
CA LEU A 115 1.08 2.77 9.82
C LEU A 115 0.64 3.34 11.18
N THR A 116 0.24 2.48 12.11
CA THR A 116 -0.14 2.92 13.47
C THR A 116 1.05 3.51 14.22
N ALA A 117 2.22 2.87 14.15
CA ALA A 117 3.45 3.35 14.79
C ALA A 117 3.93 4.68 14.20
N HIS A 118 3.86 4.83 12.86
CA HIS A 118 4.18 6.09 12.18
C HIS A 118 3.29 7.23 12.67
N ARG A 119 1.97 7.00 12.75
CA ARG A 119 1.02 8.01 13.24
C ARG A 119 1.25 8.43 14.70
N LEU A 120 1.81 7.55 15.53
CA LEU A 120 2.13 7.85 16.93
C LEU A 120 3.47 8.60 17.10
N THR A 121 4.36 8.51 16.11
CA THR A 121 5.72 9.06 16.19
C THR A 121 5.83 10.41 15.49
N GLU A 122 5.01 10.67 14.48
CA GLU A 122 5.00 11.97 13.82
C GLU A 122 4.19 13.02 14.58
N ASP A 123 4.86 14.11 14.95
CA ASP A 123 4.20 15.35 15.29
C ASP A 123 3.56 15.94 14.02
N SER A 124 2.31 16.37 14.14
CA SER A 124 1.36 16.88 13.12
C SER A 124 1.87 17.76 11.95
N SER A 125 3.15 18.17 11.90
CA SER A 125 3.76 18.93 10.81
C SER A 125 4.38 18.08 9.68
N THR A 126 4.83 16.84 9.96
CA THR A 126 5.49 15.96 8.95
C THR A 126 4.51 15.15 8.10
N ASP A 127 3.26 15.03 8.56
CA ASP A 127 2.16 14.28 7.93
C ASP A 127 1.77 14.86 6.54
N LEU A 128 2.27 16.05 6.19
CA LEU A 128 2.10 16.65 4.88
C LEU A 128 3.05 16.09 3.81
N SER A 129 4.22 15.56 4.18
CA SER A 129 5.26 15.25 3.17
C SER A 129 5.13 13.86 2.54
N TYR A 130 4.52 12.90 3.22
CA TYR A 130 4.47 11.50 2.78
C TYR A 130 3.05 10.92 2.70
N TRP A 131 2.04 11.78 2.79
CA TRP A 131 0.64 11.34 2.82
C TRP A 131 0.22 10.54 1.58
N GLU A 132 0.79 10.82 0.40
CA GLU A 132 0.47 10.08 -0.83
C GLU A 132 0.97 8.62 -0.75
N VAL A 133 2.14 8.39 -0.12
CA VAL A 133 2.69 7.06 0.14
C VAL A 133 1.81 6.33 1.16
N ILE A 134 1.40 7.03 2.22
CA ILE A 134 0.50 6.51 3.26
C ILE A 134 -0.85 6.12 2.63
N LEU A 135 -1.38 6.96 1.75
CA LEU A 135 -2.60 6.68 0.98
C LEU A 135 -2.43 5.41 0.14
N TRP A 136 -1.38 5.33 -0.67
CA TRP A 136 -1.09 4.16 -1.50
C TRP A 136 -0.96 2.89 -0.65
N ALA A 137 -0.19 2.94 0.43
CA ALA A 137 -0.03 1.80 1.31
C ALA A 137 -1.34 1.40 2.02
N THR A 138 -2.18 2.37 2.40
CA THR A 138 -3.50 2.10 2.99
C THR A 138 -4.39 1.34 2.01
N VAL A 139 -4.39 1.71 0.73
CA VAL A 139 -5.12 0.99 -0.32
C VAL A 139 -4.55 -0.41 -0.53
N MET A 140 -3.23 -0.57 -0.61
CA MET A 140 -2.60 -1.89 -0.70
C MET A 140 -2.99 -2.79 0.48
N GLY A 141 -2.98 -2.24 1.70
CA GLY A 141 -3.41 -2.93 2.90
C GLY A 141 -4.88 -3.33 2.87
N ALA A 142 -5.78 -2.47 2.38
CA ALA A 142 -7.19 -2.80 2.19
C ALA A 142 -7.39 -3.98 1.22
N VAL A 143 -6.61 -4.02 0.13
CA VAL A 143 -6.60 -5.13 -0.84
C VAL A 143 -6.10 -6.43 -0.19
N ALA A 144 -4.96 -6.38 0.51
CA ALA A 144 -4.41 -7.56 1.19
C ALA A 144 -5.27 -8.06 2.36
N ALA A 145 -6.06 -7.18 2.97
CA ALA A 145 -6.96 -7.52 4.06
C ALA A 145 -8.34 -8.01 3.59
N GLU A 146 -8.57 -8.17 2.29
CA GLU A 146 -9.82 -8.69 1.75
C GLU A 146 -10.21 -10.04 2.40
N GLY A 147 -11.48 -10.16 2.82
CA GLY A 147 -11.97 -11.33 3.55
C GLY A 147 -11.49 -11.45 5.00
N THR A 148 -10.78 -10.45 5.54
CA THR A 148 -10.28 -10.45 6.92
C THR A 148 -10.91 -9.34 7.77
N ARG A 149 -10.88 -9.52 9.10
CA ARG A 149 -11.27 -8.48 10.06
C ARG A 149 -10.42 -7.20 9.99
N HIS A 150 -9.22 -7.27 9.41
CA HIS A 150 -8.32 -6.12 9.32
C HIS A 150 -8.78 -5.10 8.27
N ARG A 151 -9.63 -5.49 7.30
CA ARG A 151 -10.12 -4.61 6.22
C ARG A 151 -10.81 -3.36 6.76
N HIS A 152 -11.60 -3.49 7.83
CA HIS A 152 -12.33 -2.37 8.41
C HIS A 152 -11.40 -1.24 8.91
N TRP A 153 -10.25 -1.59 9.48
CA TRP A 153 -9.27 -0.59 9.94
C TRP A 153 -8.71 0.23 8.77
N TYR A 154 -8.40 -0.43 7.65
CA TYR A 154 -7.93 0.25 6.45
C TYR A 154 -8.98 1.14 5.81
N LEU A 155 -10.24 0.68 5.75
CA LEU A 155 -11.35 1.49 5.25
C LEU A 155 -11.59 2.72 6.12
N PHE A 156 -11.49 2.57 7.45
CA PHE A 156 -11.59 3.70 8.37
C PHE A 156 -10.43 4.69 8.14
N GLN A 157 -9.20 4.22 8.10
CA GLN A 157 -8.03 5.08 7.84
C GLN A 157 -8.14 5.79 6.49
N LEU A 158 -8.57 5.09 5.44
CA LEU A 158 -8.81 5.68 4.11
C LEU A 158 -9.91 6.75 4.17
N SER A 159 -11.00 6.48 4.90
CA SER A 159 -12.09 7.43 5.06
C SER A 159 -11.63 8.72 5.76
N THR A 160 -10.74 8.62 6.75
CA THR A 160 -10.12 9.78 7.40
C THR A 160 -9.28 10.58 6.41
N ILE A 161 -8.39 9.93 5.65
CA ILE A 161 -7.56 10.60 4.64
C ILE A 161 -8.44 11.29 3.58
N MET A 162 -9.51 10.63 3.14
CA MET A 162 -10.44 11.18 2.15
C MET A 162 -11.13 12.46 2.63
N VAL A 163 -11.57 12.48 3.89
CA VAL A 163 -12.21 13.65 4.50
C VAL A 163 -11.19 14.77 4.72
N ASP A 164 -10.04 14.44 5.32
CA ASP A 164 -9.01 15.43 5.68
C ASP A 164 -8.38 16.10 4.45
N ARG A 165 -8.32 15.39 3.32
CA ARG A 165 -7.74 15.87 2.06
C ARG A 165 -8.77 16.22 0.99
N GLU A 166 -10.06 16.15 1.33
CA GLU A 166 -11.19 16.39 0.42
C GLU A 166 -11.04 15.64 -0.93
N LEU A 167 -10.66 14.37 -0.87
CA LEU A 167 -10.39 13.59 -2.09
C LEU A 167 -11.67 13.33 -2.87
N SER A 168 -11.61 13.52 -4.19
CA SER A 168 -12.58 12.99 -5.14
C SER A 168 -12.14 11.60 -5.61
N TRP A 169 -13.02 10.91 -6.32
CA TRP A 169 -12.69 9.61 -6.91
C TRP A 169 -11.54 9.75 -7.92
N GLU A 170 -11.62 10.77 -8.77
CA GLU A 170 -10.62 11.08 -9.79
C GLU A 170 -9.29 11.45 -9.15
N SER A 171 -9.31 12.33 -8.13
CA SER A 171 -8.07 12.73 -7.47
C SER A 171 -7.42 11.54 -6.76
N LEU A 172 -8.18 10.65 -6.10
CA LEU A 172 -7.66 9.41 -5.53
C LEU A 172 -6.91 8.58 -6.58
N GLN A 173 -7.54 8.33 -7.73
CA GLN A 173 -6.93 7.55 -8.82
C GLN A 173 -5.63 8.20 -9.30
N ASP A 174 -5.62 9.52 -9.49
CA ASP A 174 -4.44 10.25 -9.93
C ASP A 174 -3.28 10.13 -8.95
N HIS A 175 -3.54 10.22 -7.64
CA HIS A 175 -2.50 10.03 -6.62
C HIS A 175 -1.96 8.60 -6.64
N LEU A 176 -2.83 7.58 -6.70
CA LEU A 176 -2.41 6.17 -6.69
C LEU A 176 -1.60 5.78 -7.93
N ARG A 177 -1.94 6.32 -9.11
CA ARG A 177 -1.23 6.06 -10.39
C ARG A 177 0.20 6.62 -10.44
N ARG A 178 0.55 7.56 -9.55
CA ARG A 178 1.93 8.06 -9.38
C ARG A 178 2.83 7.00 -8.75
N PHE A 179 2.27 6.10 -7.94
CA PHE A 179 2.96 4.94 -7.36
C PHE A 179 2.78 3.72 -8.25
N LEU A 180 2.98 2.52 -7.69
CA LEU A 180 2.75 1.25 -8.37
C LEU A 180 1.25 0.98 -8.50
N TRP A 181 0.79 0.91 -9.74
CA TRP A 181 -0.62 0.76 -10.10
C TRP A 181 -0.82 0.10 -11.46
N TRP A 182 -1.46 -1.07 -11.50
CA TRP A 182 -1.86 -1.69 -12.76
C TRP A 182 -3.38 -1.70 -12.86
N ASP A 183 -3.93 -0.89 -13.78
CA ASP A 183 -5.37 -0.67 -13.93
C ASP A 183 -6.13 -2.00 -14.09
N TYR A 184 -5.57 -2.97 -14.84
CA TYR A 184 -6.16 -4.30 -15.05
C TYR A 184 -6.44 -5.06 -13.74
N THR A 185 -5.60 -4.89 -12.72
CA THR A 185 -5.76 -5.59 -11.44
C THR A 185 -6.55 -4.79 -10.42
N PHE A 186 -6.44 -3.46 -10.44
CA PHE A 186 -6.91 -2.64 -9.34
C PHE A 186 -8.16 -1.81 -9.63
N ASP A 187 -8.58 -1.57 -10.88
CA ASP A 187 -9.71 -0.66 -11.15
C ASP A 187 -11.01 -1.09 -10.43
N GLU A 188 -11.43 -2.35 -10.60
CA GLU A 188 -12.62 -2.88 -9.94
C GLU A 188 -12.46 -2.93 -8.41
N ARG A 189 -11.27 -3.33 -7.94
CA ARG A 189 -10.96 -3.43 -6.51
C ARG A 189 -11.00 -2.07 -5.83
N LEU A 190 -10.44 -1.05 -6.48
CA LEU A 190 -10.39 0.31 -5.97
C LEU A 190 -11.79 0.91 -5.89
N SER A 191 -12.62 0.68 -6.90
CA SER A 191 -14.00 1.17 -6.93
C SER A 191 -14.77 0.65 -5.71
N LYS A 192 -14.66 -0.65 -5.43
CA LYS A 192 -15.27 -1.27 -4.25
C LYS A 192 -14.71 -0.71 -2.93
N ILE A 193 -13.38 -0.59 -2.82
CA ILE A 193 -12.73 -0.04 -1.61
C ILE A 193 -13.18 1.41 -1.35
N TRP A 194 -13.32 2.21 -2.40
CA TRP A 194 -13.79 3.58 -2.32
C TRP A 194 -15.24 3.68 -1.86
N GLU A 195 -16.13 2.87 -2.42
CA GLU A 195 -17.53 2.80 -1.99
C GLU A 195 -17.64 2.40 -0.51
N ASP A 196 -16.90 1.36 -0.11
CA ASP A 196 -16.84 0.89 1.27
C ASP A 196 -16.32 2.01 2.21
N ALA A 197 -15.25 2.72 1.84
CA ALA A 197 -14.68 3.78 2.66
C ALA A 197 -15.59 5.01 2.77
N ARG A 198 -16.28 5.39 1.69
CA ARG A 198 -17.31 6.45 1.74
C ARG A 198 -18.46 6.08 2.67
N ALA A 199 -18.91 4.82 2.66
CA ALA A 199 -19.94 4.36 3.58
C ALA A 199 -19.48 4.48 5.05
N VAL A 200 -18.21 4.15 5.33
CA VAL A 200 -17.61 4.35 6.67
C VAL A 200 -17.61 5.83 7.06
N ALA A 201 -17.20 6.75 6.18
CA ALA A 201 -17.22 8.20 6.47
C ALA A 201 -18.64 8.71 6.82
N ILE A 202 -19.66 8.27 6.08
CA ILE A 202 -21.05 8.68 6.30
C ILE A 202 -21.58 8.14 7.63
N THR A 203 -21.27 6.89 7.97
CA THR A 203 -21.72 6.27 9.23
C THR A 203 -21.01 6.86 10.46
N GLY A 204 -19.72 7.20 10.35
CA GLY A 204 -18.98 7.89 11.41
C GLY A 204 -19.54 9.29 11.71
N ASN A 205 -20.01 10.01 10.68
CA ASN A 205 -20.59 11.34 10.84
C ASN A 205 -22.01 11.32 11.46
N LYS A 206 -22.72 10.18 11.41
CA LYS A 206 -24.05 10.02 12.02
C LYS A 206 -24.02 9.67 13.52
N GLY A 207 -22.83 9.50 14.11
CA GLY A 207 -22.65 9.23 15.54
C GLY A 207 -22.64 10.47 16.45
N GLY A 208 -22.71 11.69 15.89
CA GLY A 208 -22.72 12.95 16.63
C GLY A 208 -24.11 13.59 16.73
N GLY A 209 -24.90 13.19 17.74
CA GLY A 209 -26.16 13.84 18.16
C GLY A 209 -27.40 12.94 18.07
N PRO A 210 -28.32 12.96 19.07
CA PRO A 210 -28.79 14.18 19.72
C PRO A 210 -28.40 14.33 21.19
N VAL A 211 -28.22 15.59 21.58
CA VAL A 211 -28.32 16.08 22.96
C VAL A 211 -29.72 15.77 23.47
N ILE A 212 -29.82 14.83 24.41
CA ILE A 212 -31.00 14.73 25.27
C ILE A 212 -30.78 15.77 26.37
N SER A 213 -31.35 16.96 26.13
CA SER A 213 -31.75 17.86 27.21
C SER A 213 -33.00 17.23 27.79
N ASP A 214 -32.89 16.71 29.01
CA ASP A 214 -34.06 16.49 29.85
C ASP A 214 -33.89 17.25 31.16
N LYS A 215 -35.05 17.77 31.58
CA LYS A 215 -35.31 18.77 32.60
C LYS A 215 -35.01 18.31 34.02
#